data_AF-A0A519CIT6-F1
#
_entry.id   AF-A0A519CIT6-F1
#
_cell.length_a   1.000
_cell.length_b   1.000
_cell.length_c   1.000
_cell.angle_alpha   90.00
_cell.angle_beta   90.00
_cell.angle_gamma   90.00
#
_symmetry.space_group_name_H-M   'P 1'
#
loop_
_entity.id
_entity.type
_entity.pdbx_description
1 polymer ?
#
loop_
_entity_poly.entity_id
_entity_poly.type
_entity_poly.pdbx_seq_one_letter_code
_entity_poly.pdbx_strand_id
1 'polypeptide(L)'
;MRTEESWLSEIIELITRLRKAGIHVTEKLEQAMELVDISDFSQFDCEAFYHDRPIVFLETPTGGVKTISAPHMIATLIHYLELALGQEVVIYGAKGGYICALIAHIIGVDGKVTVLDPSKEVLDHLNSTLIGYPTISCHQLEEDRIELKNLNRVLVTGQIEKLPDWITDGLVEGGFVIAPIGDSNSQNLLKLEKQAEELLETNLGPVLFGPVNIEDSIIATPSPEEMAELVEQVVELMGDMDLIKSEDRIRLYDLVAKLRQLPDDLPPPEEMDDPSEHPMMKLMMDEGTWFMRFWPVVQLMVKSRLQSPGAPDHDDFDSAHSDFIP
;
A
#
# COMPACT_ATOMS: atom_id res chain seq x y z
N MET A 1 -1.04 -9.08 25.14
CA MET A 1 -2.43 -9.29 24.70
C MET A 1 -3.19 -8.01 24.99
N ARG A 2 -3.58 -7.28 23.93
CA ARG A 2 -4.57 -6.20 24.00
C ARG A 2 -5.91 -6.84 24.46
N THR A 3 -6.67 -6.19 25.34
CA THR A 3 -7.99 -6.70 25.74
C THR A 3 -9.03 -6.35 24.69
N GLU A 4 -10.09 -7.16 24.52
CA GLU A 4 -11.17 -6.89 23.56
C GLU A 4 -11.78 -5.48 23.74
N GLU A 5 -11.95 -5.04 25.00
CA GLU A 5 -12.45 -3.71 25.32
C GLU A 5 -11.50 -2.56 24.90
N SER A 6 -10.21 -2.83 24.75
CA SER A 6 -9.21 -1.80 24.44
C SER A 6 -9.23 -1.43 22.96
N TRP A 7 -9.18 -2.43 22.06
CA TRP A 7 -9.08 -2.16 20.63
C TRP A 7 -10.41 -1.64 20.04
N LEU A 8 -11.54 -2.09 20.58
CA LEU A 8 -12.86 -1.61 20.16
C LEU A 8 -13.02 -0.10 20.44
N SER A 9 -12.44 0.43 21.51
CA SER A 9 -12.44 1.88 21.75
C SER A 9 -11.66 2.62 20.65
N GLU A 10 -10.50 2.08 20.27
CA GLU A 10 -9.61 2.70 19.29
C GLU A 10 -10.19 2.67 17.88
N ILE A 11 -10.86 1.59 17.48
CA ILE A 11 -11.53 1.50 16.18
C ILE A 11 -12.70 2.49 16.09
N ILE A 12 -13.48 2.67 17.17
CA ILE A 12 -14.57 3.64 17.23
C ILE A 12 -14.02 5.08 17.12
N GLU A 13 -12.92 5.38 17.80
CA GLU A 13 -12.25 6.67 17.72
C GLU A 13 -11.69 6.95 16.31
N LEU A 14 -11.07 5.96 15.68
CA LEU A 14 -10.61 6.02 14.29
C LEU A 14 -11.77 6.29 13.33
N ILE A 15 -12.86 5.51 13.41
CA ILE A 15 -14.05 5.70 12.56
C ILE A 15 -14.63 7.11 12.72
N THR A 16 -14.67 7.62 13.95
CA THR A 16 -15.11 8.99 14.23
C THR A 16 -14.24 10.03 13.53
N ARG A 17 -12.90 9.86 13.55
CA ARG A 17 -11.96 10.74 12.85
C ARG A 17 -12.11 10.65 11.33
N LEU A 18 -12.22 9.45 10.78
CA LEU A 18 -12.45 9.24 9.34
C LEU A 18 -13.69 9.99 8.84
N ARG A 19 -14.81 9.89 9.58
CA ARG A 19 -16.04 10.62 9.26
C ARG A 19 -15.87 12.14 9.32
N LYS A 20 -15.18 12.65 10.35
CA LYS A 20 -14.87 14.08 10.46
C LYS A 20 -14.01 14.59 9.30
N ALA A 21 -13.11 13.75 8.80
CA ALA A 21 -12.27 14.04 7.63
C ALA A 21 -13.00 13.90 6.28
N GLY A 22 -14.31 13.60 6.28
CA GLY A 22 -15.12 13.47 5.08
C GLY A 22 -15.06 12.09 4.40
N ILE A 23 -14.40 11.10 5.02
CA ILE A 23 -14.36 9.73 4.50
C ILE A 23 -15.72 9.05 4.74
N HIS A 24 -16.25 8.41 3.70
CA HIS A 24 -17.56 7.78 3.77
C HIS A 24 -17.50 6.40 4.44
N VAL A 25 -17.81 6.37 5.75
CA VAL A 25 -17.92 5.13 6.53
C VAL A 25 -19.40 4.80 6.79
N THR A 26 -19.94 3.84 6.01
CA THR A 26 -21.32 3.35 6.17
C THR A 26 -21.52 2.61 7.49
N GLU A 27 -22.77 2.49 7.96
CA GLU A 27 -23.10 1.68 9.15
C GLU A 27 -22.66 0.21 9.00
N LYS A 28 -22.79 -0.36 7.79
CA LYS A 28 -22.35 -1.74 7.52
C LYS A 28 -20.83 -1.89 7.65
N LEU A 29 -20.08 -0.90 7.17
CA LEU A 29 -18.62 -0.91 7.28
C LEU A 29 -18.18 -0.72 8.73
N GLU A 30 -18.79 0.21 9.47
CA GLU A 30 -18.53 0.39 10.90
C GLU A 30 -18.76 -0.91 11.67
N GLN A 31 -19.92 -1.56 11.50
CA GLN A 31 -20.21 -2.85 12.13
C GLN A 31 -19.18 -3.93 11.75
N ALA A 32 -18.74 -3.97 10.50
CA ALA A 32 -17.70 -4.91 10.09
C ALA A 32 -16.34 -4.60 10.76
N MET A 33 -15.94 -3.33 10.85
CA MET A 33 -14.69 -2.91 11.51
C MET A 33 -14.71 -3.15 13.02
N GLU A 34 -15.88 -3.08 13.66
CA GLU A 34 -16.07 -3.42 15.09
C GLU A 34 -16.05 -4.93 15.36
N LEU A 35 -16.21 -5.77 14.34
CA LEU A 35 -16.19 -7.24 14.47
C LEU A 35 -14.85 -7.87 14.08
N VAL A 36 -14.04 -7.17 13.29
CA VAL A 36 -12.81 -7.70 12.70
C VAL A 36 -11.61 -6.98 13.31
N ASP A 37 -10.89 -7.67 14.21
CA ASP A 37 -9.66 -7.14 14.81
C ASP A 37 -8.51 -7.19 13.79
N ILE A 38 -7.88 -6.05 13.52
CA ILE A 38 -6.73 -5.94 12.62
C ILE A 38 -5.53 -6.81 13.08
N SER A 39 -5.42 -7.08 14.38
CA SER A 39 -4.33 -7.88 14.95
C SER A 39 -4.39 -9.36 14.54
N ASP A 40 -5.54 -9.85 14.07
CA ASP A 40 -5.67 -11.19 13.48
C ASP A 40 -4.99 -11.29 12.10
N PHE A 41 -4.67 -10.16 11.46
CA PHE A 41 -4.17 -10.10 10.09
C PHE A 41 -2.70 -9.70 9.98
N SER A 42 -2.05 -9.37 11.10
CA SER A 42 -0.63 -9.04 11.14
C SER A 42 0.02 -9.49 12.45
N GLN A 43 1.21 -10.06 12.35
CA GLN A 43 2.05 -10.39 13.52
C GLN A 43 2.88 -9.19 13.99
N PHE A 44 2.88 -8.09 13.24
CA PHE A 44 3.61 -6.86 13.53
C PHE A 44 2.78 -5.91 14.39
N ASP A 45 3.42 -4.83 14.83
CA ASP A 45 2.71 -3.78 15.56
C ASP A 45 1.62 -3.13 14.69
N CYS A 46 0.42 -3.05 15.26
CA CYS A 46 -0.76 -2.53 14.59
C CYS A 46 -1.12 -1.10 15.06
N GLU A 47 -0.35 -0.49 15.95
CA GLU A 47 -0.62 0.86 16.48
C GLU A 47 -0.87 1.87 15.35
N ALA A 48 0.00 1.87 14.33
CA ALA A 48 -0.11 2.78 13.20
C ALA A 48 -1.43 2.66 12.42
N PHE A 49 -2.11 1.51 12.45
CA PHE A 49 -3.42 1.34 11.83
C PHE A 49 -4.46 2.26 12.48
N TYR A 50 -4.47 2.35 13.81
CA TYR A 50 -5.37 3.25 14.55
C TYR A 50 -5.05 4.73 14.32
N HIS A 51 -3.89 5.06 13.74
CA HIS A 51 -3.51 6.41 13.32
C HIS A 51 -3.73 6.64 11.82
N ASP A 52 -4.56 5.81 11.17
CA ASP A 52 -4.88 5.90 9.75
C ASP A 52 -3.67 5.71 8.82
N ARG A 53 -2.77 4.78 9.16
CA ARG A 53 -1.58 4.45 8.36
C ARG A 53 -1.57 2.99 7.91
N PRO A 54 -0.91 2.67 6.79
CA PRO A 54 -0.67 1.28 6.41
C PRO A 54 0.19 0.57 7.46
N ILE A 55 -0.05 -0.72 7.65
CA ILE A 55 0.75 -1.58 8.53
C ILE A 55 1.36 -2.73 7.75
N VAL A 56 2.54 -3.18 8.16
CA VAL A 56 3.18 -4.36 7.59
C VAL A 56 2.42 -5.61 8.04
N PHE A 57 2.26 -6.59 7.17
CA PHE A 57 1.76 -7.93 7.55
C PHE A 57 2.68 -9.08 7.14
N LEU A 58 3.56 -8.84 6.15
CA LEU A 58 4.49 -9.83 5.65
C LEU A 58 5.81 -9.16 5.27
N GLU A 59 6.90 -9.74 5.74
CA GLU A 59 8.26 -9.43 5.30
C GLU A 59 8.89 -10.74 4.82
N THR A 60 9.39 -10.75 3.59
CA THR A 60 10.08 -11.90 3.01
C THR A 60 11.57 -11.88 3.40
N PRO A 61 12.25 -13.05 3.44
CA PRO A 61 13.68 -13.10 3.74
C PRO A 61 14.56 -12.27 2.79
N THR A 62 14.08 -12.00 1.57
CA THR A 62 14.73 -11.20 0.54
C THR A 62 14.44 -9.70 0.66
N GLY A 63 13.73 -9.26 1.70
CA GLY A 63 13.48 -7.84 1.98
C GLY A 63 12.22 -7.27 1.32
N GLY A 64 11.41 -8.07 0.62
CA GLY A 64 10.10 -7.66 0.14
C GLY A 64 9.11 -7.46 1.30
N VAL A 65 8.44 -6.30 1.35
CA VAL A 65 7.50 -5.92 2.42
C VAL A 65 6.12 -5.71 1.83
N LYS A 66 5.10 -6.35 2.42
CA LYS A 66 3.70 -6.11 2.07
C LYS A 66 2.93 -5.50 3.23
N THR A 67 2.04 -4.58 2.87
CA THR A 67 1.25 -3.81 3.82
C THR A 67 -0.24 -4.04 3.67
N ILE A 68 -0.97 -3.98 4.78
CA ILE A 68 -2.40 -3.72 4.80
C ILE A 68 -2.60 -2.21 4.59
N SER A 69 -3.54 -1.84 3.72
CA SER A 69 -3.85 -0.44 3.43
C SER A 69 -4.26 0.35 4.67
N ALA A 70 -4.05 1.67 4.62
CA ALA A 70 -4.61 2.59 5.63
C ALA A 70 -6.15 2.50 5.69
N PRO A 71 -6.74 2.68 6.88
CA PRO A 71 -8.20 2.69 7.09
C PRO A 71 -9.00 3.59 6.16
N HIS A 72 -8.57 4.83 5.89
CA HIS A 72 -9.30 5.72 4.98
C HIS A 72 -9.37 5.13 3.57
N MET A 73 -8.30 4.47 3.12
CA MET A 73 -8.24 3.85 1.80
C MET A 73 -9.14 2.62 1.77
N ILE A 74 -9.13 1.79 2.82
CA ILE A 74 -10.07 0.65 2.95
C ILE A 74 -11.51 1.12 2.87
N ALA A 75 -11.86 2.17 3.62
CA ALA A 75 -13.20 2.76 3.60
C ALA A 75 -13.57 3.32 2.21
N THR A 76 -12.63 3.98 1.54
CA THR A 76 -12.79 4.52 0.18
C THR A 76 -13.04 3.39 -0.83
N LEU A 77 -12.25 2.33 -0.81
CA LEU A 77 -12.43 1.16 -1.69
C LEU A 77 -13.78 0.48 -1.46
N ILE A 78 -14.16 0.26 -0.20
CA ILE A 78 -15.45 -0.35 0.15
C ILE A 78 -16.62 0.54 -0.26
N HIS A 79 -16.49 1.86 -0.11
CA HIS A 79 -17.52 2.81 -0.55
C HIS A 79 -17.79 2.68 -2.05
N TYR A 80 -16.74 2.73 -2.87
CA TYR A 80 -16.87 2.67 -4.32
C TYR A 80 -17.23 1.27 -4.85
N LEU A 81 -16.99 0.21 -4.08
CA LEU A 81 -17.40 -1.15 -4.44
C LEU A 81 -18.92 -1.35 -4.44
N GLU A 82 -19.70 -0.43 -3.84
CA GLU A 82 -21.17 -0.44 -3.88
C GLU A 82 -21.75 -1.81 -3.49
N LEU A 83 -21.28 -2.34 -2.37
CA LEU A 83 -21.59 -3.70 -1.92
C LEU A 83 -23.05 -3.87 -1.46
N ALA A 84 -23.62 -5.01 -1.83
CA ALA A 84 -24.94 -5.46 -1.40
C ALA A 84 -24.89 -6.91 -0.85
N LEU A 85 -25.92 -7.27 -0.08
CA LEU A 85 -26.05 -8.60 0.49
C LEU A 85 -26.16 -9.66 -0.61
N GLY A 86 -25.51 -10.81 -0.41
CA GLY A 86 -25.53 -11.94 -1.35
C GLY A 86 -24.71 -11.73 -2.62
N GLN A 87 -23.92 -10.65 -2.72
CA GLN A 87 -23.09 -10.42 -3.91
C GLN A 87 -21.84 -11.30 -3.95
N GLU A 88 -21.36 -11.52 -5.17
CA GLU A 88 -20.05 -12.11 -5.42
C GLU A 88 -19.03 -11.00 -5.73
N VAL A 89 -17.90 -11.04 -5.03
CA VAL A 89 -16.82 -10.07 -5.15
C VAL A 89 -15.51 -10.79 -5.44
N VAL A 90 -14.78 -10.34 -6.45
CA VAL A 90 -13.44 -10.83 -6.76
C VAL A 90 -12.40 -9.81 -6.32
N ILE A 91 -11.34 -10.27 -5.66
CA ILE A 91 -10.24 -9.44 -5.20
C ILE A 91 -8.96 -9.95 -5.83
N TYR A 92 -8.21 -9.07 -6.50
CA TYR A 92 -6.88 -9.36 -7.04
C TYR A 92 -5.81 -8.59 -6.24
N GLY A 93 -4.86 -9.32 -5.66
CA GLY A 93 -4.00 -8.83 -4.59
C GLY A 93 -4.75 -8.90 -3.25
N ALA A 94 -4.39 -9.85 -2.42
CA ALA A 94 -5.10 -10.13 -1.17
C ALA A 94 -4.65 -9.25 0.00
N LYS A 95 -3.40 -8.76 -0.07
CA LYS A 95 -2.70 -8.15 1.08
C LYS A 95 -2.78 -9.06 2.30
N GLY A 96 -2.93 -8.49 3.50
CA GLY A 96 -3.08 -9.26 4.72
C GLY A 96 -4.45 -9.92 4.88
N GLY A 97 -5.41 -9.69 3.98
CA GLY A 97 -6.75 -10.30 4.05
C GLY A 97 -7.81 -9.49 4.80
N TYR A 98 -7.44 -8.41 5.50
CA TYR A 98 -8.37 -7.61 6.32
C TYR A 98 -9.57 -7.07 5.53
N ILE A 99 -9.35 -6.48 4.35
CA ILE A 99 -10.46 -6.00 3.51
C ILE A 99 -11.36 -7.13 3.02
N CYS A 100 -10.82 -8.33 2.81
CA CYS A 100 -11.60 -9.51 2.41
C CYS A 100 -12.57 -9.92 3.52
N ALA A 101 -12.10 -9.91 4.77
CA ALA A 101 -12.93 -10.16 5.95
C ALA A 101 -14.05 -9.11 6.10
N LEU A 102 -13.73 -7.82 5.95
CA LEU A 102 -14.73 -6.75 5.99
C LEU A 102 -15.81 -6.94 4.91
N ILE A 103 -15.39 -7.23 3.67
CA ILE A 103 -16.31 -7.48 2.56
C ILE A 103 -17.20 -8.68 2.86
N ALA A 104 -16.65 -9.78 3.38
CA ALA A 104 -17.41 -10.97 3.76
C ALA A 104 -18.51 -10.66 4.81
N HIS A 105 -18.22 -9.81 5.80
CA HIS A 105 -19.24 -9.34 6.74
C HIS A 105 -20.32 -8.49 6.08
N ILE A 106 -19.97 -7.60 5.14
CA ILE A 106 -20.90 -6.68 4.48
C ILE A 106 -21.85 -7.42 3.51
N ILE A 107 -21.35 -8.40 2.76
CA ILE A 107 -22.15 -9.18 1.80
C ILE A 107 -22.94 -10.31 2.48
N GLY A 108 -22.53 -10.72 3.69
CA GLY A 108 -23.22 -11.73 4.48
C GLY A 108 -23.01 -13.16 3.99
N VAL A 109 -23.69 -14.11 4.65
CA VAL A 109 -23.49 -15.56 4.48
C VAL A 109 -23.89 -16.10 3.10
N ASP A 110 -24.77 -15.40 2.41
CA ASP A 110 -25.21 -15.76 1.05
C ASP A 110 -24.30 -15.19 -0.04
N GLY A 111 -23.34 -14.32 0.33
CA GLY A 111 -22.36 -13.75 -0.59
C GLY A 111 -21.09 -14.60 -0.68
N LYS A 112 -20.21 -14.20 -1.59
CA LYS A 112 -18.93 -14.89 -1.82
C LYS A 112 -17.81 -13.90 -2.11
N VAL A 113 -16.66 -14.12 -1.50
CA VAL A 113 -15.41 -13.43 -1.84
C VAL A 113 -14.43 -14.43 -2.46
N THR A 114 -13.98 -14.15 -3.68
CA THR A 114 -12.93 -14.92 -4.32
C THR A 114 -11.67 -14.06 -4.42
N VAL A 115 -10.62 -14.50 -3.75
CA VAL A 115 -9.35 -13.81 -3.63
C VAL A 115 -8.33 -14.50 -4.54
N LEU A 116 -7.64 -13.70 -5.35
CA LEU A 116 -6.56 -14.11 -6.22
C LEU A 116 -5.29 -13.36 -5.83
N ASP A 117 -4.20 -14.07 -5.61
CA ASP A 117 -2.90 -13.47 -5.36
C ASP A 117 -1.80 -14.25 -6.12
N PRO A 118 -0.81 -13.58 -6.73
CA PRO A 118 0.32 -14.27 -7.33
C PRO A 118 1.30 -14.85 -6.30
N SER A 119 1.41 -14.25 -5.09
CA SER A 119 2.39 -14.66 -4.08
C SER A 119 1.87 -15.81 -3.22
N LYS A 120 2.64 -16.89 -3.20
CA LYS A 120 2.38 -18.04 -2.34
C LYS A 120 2.50 -17.69 -0.87
N GLU A 121 3.47 -16.86 -0.51
CA GLU A 121 3.71 -16.39 0.86
C GLU A 121 2.51 -15.59 1.39
N VAL A 122 1.89 -14.77 0.53
CA VAL A 122 0.65 -14.07 0.87
C VAL A 122 -0.48 -15.08 1.08
N LEU A 123 -0.67 -16.06 0.18
CA LEU A 123 -1.72 -17.07 0.33
C LEU A 123 -1.53 -17.95 1.59
N ASP A 124 -0.29 -18.29 1.93
CA ASP A 124 0.03 -19.02 3.16
C ASP A 124 -0.35 -18.21 4.42
N HIS A 125 -0.12 -16.90 4.40
CA HIS A 125 -0.60 -15.99 5.46
C HIS A 125 -2.12 -16.03 5.57
N LEU A 126 -2.83 -15.89 4.43
CA LEU A 126 -4.30 -15.90 4.40
C LEU A 126 -4.92 -17.21 4.88
N ASN A 127 -4.28 -18.35 4.64
CA ASN A 127 -4.76 -19.65 5.13
C ASN A 127 -4.90 -19.69 6.65
N SER A 128 -4.09 -18.88 7.36
CA SER A 128 -4.20 -18.73 8.81
C SER A 128 -5.21 -17.65 9.23
N THR A 129 -5.24 -16.50 8.54
CA THR A 129 -6.05 -15.34 8.95
C THR A 129 -7.50 -15.41 8.49
N LEU A 130 -7.79 -16.12 7.38
CA LEU A 130 -9.13 -16.20 6.80
C LEU A 130 -9.84 -17.54 7.05
N ILE A 131 -9.27 -18.45 7.85
CA ILE A 131 -9.85 -19.77 8.12
C ILE A 131 -11.26 -19.72 8.76
N GLY A 132 -11.57 -18.63 9.46
CA GLY A 132 -12.88 -18.40 10.09
C GLY A 132 -13.97 -17.87 9.14
N TYR A 133 -13.65 -17.61 7.87
CA TYR A 133 -14.55 -16.96 6.92
C TYR A 133 -15.00 -17.92 5.81
N PRO A 134 -16.11 -18.66 5.99
CA PRO A 134 -16.53 -19.72 5.06
C PRO A 134 -16.97 -19.22 3.69
N THR A 135 -17.25 -17.93 3.56
CA THR A 135 -17.64 -17.27 2.30
C THR A 135 -16.43 -16.80 1.49
N ILE A 136 -15.20 -16.96 1.99
CA ILE A 136 -13.98 -16.55 1.32
C ILE A 136 -13.25 -17.77 0.75
N SER A 137 -12.78 -17.65 -0.49
CA SER A 137 -11.94 -18.65 -1.15
C SER A 137 -10.71 -17.97 -1.74
N CYS A 138 -9.52 -18.46 -1.41
CA CYS A 138 -8.25 -17.91 -1.89
C CYS A 138 -7.61 -18.87 -2.88
N HIS A 139 -7.07 -18.34 -3.97
CA HIS A 139 -6.47 -19.15 -5.04
C HIS A 139 -5.23 -18.47 -5.62
N GLN A 140 -4.29 -19.29 -6.07
CA GLN A 140 -3.08 -18.82 -6.74
C GLN A 140 -3.32 -18.73 -8.25
N LEU A 141 -3.13 -17.54 -8.82
CA LEU A 141 -3.52 -17.24 -10.21
C LEU A 141 -2.86 -18.17 -11.25
N GLU A 142 -1.58 -18.50 -11.05
CA GLU A 142 -0.81 -19.30 -12.01
C GLU A 142 -1.01 -20.81 -11.87
N GLU A 143 -1.31 -21.29 -10.67
CA GLU A 143 -1.43 -22.73 -10.39
C GLU A 143 -2.86 -23.26 -10.60
N ASP A 144 -3.88 -22.51 -10.19
CA ASP A 144 -5.24 -23.05 -10.03
C ASP A 144 -6.09 -23.03 -11.32
N ARG A 145 -5.60 -22.42 -12.42
CA ARG A 145 -6.27 -22.34 -13.74
C ARG A 145 -7.77 -22.01 -13.64
N ILE A 146 -8.10 -21.00 -12.85
CA ILE A 146 -9.49 -20.68 -12.56
C ILE A 146 -10.07 -19.84 -13.70
N GLU A 147 -11.10 -20.38 -14.35
CA GLU A 147 -11.95 -19.60 -15.24
C GLU A 147 -12.94 -18.77 -14.40
N LEU A 148 -12.57 -17.53 -14.10
CA LEU A 148 -13.49 -16.57 -13.53
C LEU A 148 -14.37 -15.97 -14.64
N LYS A 149 -15.67 -16.18 -14.52
CA LYS A 149 -16.70 -15.66 -15.43
C LYS A 149 -17.77 -14.94 -14.62
N ASN A 150 -18.52 -14.08 -15.29
CA ASN A 150 -19.62 -13.33 -14.71
C ASN A 150 -19.21 -12.38 -13.56
N LEU A 151 -18.05 -11.72 -13.70
CA LEU A 151 -17.52 -10.78 -12.73
C LEU A 151 -18.40 -9.53 -12.63
N ASN A 152 -19.00 -9.31 -11.46
CA ASN A 152 -19.86 -8.14 -11.20
C ASN A 152 -19.16 -7.03 -10.41
N ARG A 153 -18.34 -7.41 -9.42
CA ARG A 153 -17.53 -6.50 -8.59
C ARG A 153 -16.12 -7.06 -8.53
N VAL A 154 -15.16 -6.30 -9.04
CA VAL A 154 -13.74 -6.65 -8.97
C VAL A 154 -12.99 -5.54 -8.26
N LEU A 155 -12.13 -5.91 -7.31
CA LEU A 155 -11.23 -5.00 -6.63
C LEU A 155 -9.79 -5.44 -6.88
N VAL A 156 -8.97 -4.57 -7.43
CA VAL A 156 -7.52 -4.76 -7.46
C VAL A 156 -6.93 -3.95 -6.31
N THR A 157 -6.16 -4.57 -5.42
CA THR A 157 -5.59 -3.88 -4.25
C THR A 157 -4.09 -3.61 -4.37
N GLY A 158 -3.46 -3.83 -5.52
CA GLY A 158 -2.10 -3.38 -5.81
C GLY A 158 -2.04 -2.55 -7.08
N GLN A 159 -0.94 -1.82 -7.25
CA GLN A 159 -0.68 -1.08 -8.48
C GLN A 159 -0.52 -2.05 -9.66
N ILE A 160 -1.14 -1.69 -10.79
CA ILE A 160 -1.01 -2.37 -12.08
C ILE A 160 -0.88 -1.32 -13.19
N GLU A 161 -0.13 -1.63 -14.25
CA GLU A 161 -0.03 -0.74 -15.41
C GLU A 161 -1.28 -0.81 -16.31
N LYS A 162 -1.85 -2.01 -16.42
CA LYS A 162 -3.05 -2.30 -17.22
C LYS A 162 -3.84 -3.41 -16.54
N LEU A 163 -5.17 -3.39 -16.72
CA LEU A 163 -6.03 -4.51 -16.34
C LEU A 163 -5.58 -5.82 -17.02
N PRO A 164 -5.45 -6.92 -16.25
CA PRO A 164 -5.36 -8.27 -16.80
C PRO A 164 -6.55 -8.64 -17.69
N ASP A 165 -6.27 -9.33 -18.79
CA ASP A 165 -7.30 -9.70 -19.79
C ASP A 165 -8.42 -10.57 -19.17
N TRP A 166 -8.10 -11.42 -18.18
CA TRP A 166 -9.12 -12.24 -17.51
C TRP A 166 -10.14 -11.40 -16.72
N ILE A 167 -9.76 -10.21 -16.25
CA ILE A 167 -10.70 -9.28 -15.61
C ILE A 167 -11.61 -8.69 -16.68
N THR A 168 -11.03 -8.16 -17.76
CA THR A 168 -11.81 -7.50 -18.82
C THR A 168 -12.76 -8.46 -19.53
N ASP A 169 -12.31 -9.69 -19.77
CA ASP A 169 -13.09 -10.74 -20.44
C ASP A 169 -14.14 -11.37 -19.52
N GLY A 170 -13.90 -11.35 -18.21
CA GLY A 170 -14.79 -11.91 -17.20
C GLY A 170 -15.93 -10.98 -16.78
N LEU A 171 -15.80 -9.65 -16.98
CA LEU A 171 -16.78 -8.64 -16.57
C LEU A 171 -18.13 -8.80 -17.28
N VAL A 172 -19.21 -8.77 -16.50
CA VAL A 172 -20.59 -8.69 -17.04
C VAL A 172 -20.96 -7.26 -17.39
N GLU A 173 -22.00 -7.10 -18.21
CA GLU A 173 -22.66 -5.82 -18.43
C GLU A 173 -23.07 -5.15 -17.09
N GLY A 174 -22.65 -3.90 -16.87
CA GLY A 174 -22.86 -3.16 -15.63
C GLY A 174 -22.00 -3.63 -14.45
N GLY A 175 -21.15 -4.64 -14.65
CA GLY A 175 -20.07 -4.98 -13.73
C GLY A 175 -18.94 -3.96 -13.84
N PHE A 176 -18.16 -3.81 -12.77
CA PHE A 176 -17.02 -2.91 -12.78
C PHE A 176 -15.84 -3.43 -11.98
N VAL A 177 -14.67 -2.89 -12.31
CA VAL A 177 -13.42 -3.04 -11.55
C VAL A 177 -12.99 -1.73 -10.96
N ILE A 178 -12.51 -1.77 -9.72
CA ILE A 178 -11.78 -0.68 -9.07
C ILE A 178 -10.32 -1.08 -8.98
N ALA A 179 -9.42 -0.28 -9.54
CA ALA A 179 -8.00 -0.59 -9.58
C ALA A 179 -7.12 0.67 -9.50
N PRO A 180 -6.02 0.64 -8.73
CA PRO A 180 -4.93 1.61 -8.86
C PRO A 180 -4.18 1.34 -10.16
N ILE A 181 -4.31 2.26 -11.13
CA ILE A 181 -3.71 2.14 -12.46
C ILE A 181 -2.72 3.29 -12.68
N GLY A 182 -1.52 2.94 -13.11
CA GLY A 182 -0.42 3.87 -13.38
C GLY A 182 0.93 3.21 -13.17
N ASP A 183 1.98 4.02 -13.04
CA ASP A 183 3.33 3.57 -12.72
C ASP A 183 3.65 3.74 -11.22
N SER A 184 4.89 3.47 -10.82
CA SER A 184 5.35 3.59 -9.44
C SER A 184 5.37 5.03 -8.91
N ASN A 185 5.38 6.03 -9.80
CA ASN A 185 5.48 7.45 -9.46
C ASN A 185 4.13 8.18 -9.54
N SER A 186 3.23 7.73 -10.39
CA SER A 186 1.92 8.33 -10.62
C SER A 186 0.89 7.26 -10.92
N GLN A 187 -0.07 7.12 -10.02
CA GLN A 187 -1.20 6.21 -10.17
C GLN A 187 -2.49 6.87 -9.73
N ASN A 188 -3.59 6.55 -10.42
CA ASN A 188 -4.93 6.97 -10.06
C ASN A 188 -5.76 5.75 -9.72
N LEU A 189 -6.68 5.90 -8.76
CA LEU A 189 -7.70 4.91 -8.50
C LEU A 189 -8.79 5.08 -9.56
N LEU A 190 -8.97 4.08 -10.42
CA LEU A 190 -9.96 4.11 -11.48
C LEU A 190 -11.10 3.14 -11.19
N LYS A 191 -12.33 3.56 -11.48
CA LYS A 191 -13.49 2.68 -11.63
C LYS A 191 -13.76 2.49 -13.12
N LEU A 192 -13.67 1.25 -13.60
CA LEU A 192 -13.88 0.89 -15.00
C LEU A 192 -15.12 0.00 -15.09
N GLU A 193 -16.20 0.54 -15.67
CA GLU A 193 -17.50 -0.12 -15.78
C GLU A 193 -17.72 -0.66 -17.20
N LYS A 194 -18.14 -1.92 -17.32
CA LYS A 194 -18.42 -2.55 -18.62
C LYS A 194 -19.79 -2.12 -19.12
N GLN A 195 -19.81 -1.43 -20.25
CA GLN A 195 -21.02 -1.06 -20.98
C GLN A 195 -20.89 -1.47 -22.45
N ALA A 196 -21.72 -2.43 -22.87
CA ALA A 196 -21.57 -3.16 -24.13
C ALA A 196 -20.14 -3.69 -24.32
N GLU A 197 -19.44 -3.25 -25.36
CA GLU A 197 -18.06 -3.69 -25.63
C GLU A 197 -17.00 -2.76 -25.02
N GLU A 198 -17.40 -1.67 -24.37
CA GLU A 198 -16.50 -0.63 -23.87
C GLU A 198 -16.36 -0.66 -22.35
N LEU A 199 -15.23 -0.14 -21.86
CA LEU A 199 -15.00 0.13 -20.44
C LEU A 199 -15.06 1.64 -20.23
N LEU A 200 -16.09 2.10 -19.51
CA LEU A 200 -16.22 3.50 -19.14
C LEU A 200 -15.40 3.78 -17.88
N GLU A 201 -14.49 4.73 -18.00
CA GLU A 201 -13.58 5.12 -16.92
C GLU A 201 -14.13 6.27 -16.09
N THR A 202 -14.06 6.12 -14.77
CA THR A 202 -14.21 7.20 -13.80
C THR A 202 -12.95 7.28 -12.95
N ASN A 203 -12.25 8.41 -13.00
CA ASN A 203 -11.09 8.66 -12.16
C ASN A 203 -11.54 9.11 -10.76
N LEU A 204 -11.14 8.35 -9.73
CA LEU A 204 -11.49 8.55 -8.33
C LEU A 204 -10.42 9.30 -7.54
N GLY A 205 -9.32 9.70 -8.19
CA GLY A 205 -8.25 10.51 -7.62
C GLY A 205 -6.89 9.80 -7.55
N PRO A 206 -5.83 10.55 -7.21
CA PRO A 206 -4.48 10.02 -7.07
C PRO A 206 -4.37 9.13 -5.83
N VAL A 207 -3.62 8.04 -5.94
CA VAL A 207 -3.36 7.11 -4.83
C VAL A 207 -1.91 6.64 -4.85
N LEU A 208 -1.50 5.90 -3.82
CA LEU A 208 -0.21 5.22 -3.80
C LEU A 208 -0.37 3.82 -3.23
N PHE A 209 -0.25 2.83 -4.11
CA PHE A 209 -0.25 1.41 -3.78
C PHE A 209 1.08 0.80 -4.19
N GLY A 210 1.58 -0.13 -3.39
CA GLY A 210 2.63 -1.05 -3.82
C GLY A 210 2.11 -2.01 -4.92
N PRO A 211 3.01 -2.63 -5.67
CA PRO A 211 2.65 -3.54 -6.76
C PRO A 211 1.90 -4.77 -6.23
N VAL A 212 1.11 -5.42 -7.10
CA VAL A 212 0.40 -6.66 -6.75
C VAL A 212 1.39 -7.79 -6.45
N ASN A 213 2.40 -8.00 -7.30
CA ASN A 213 3.44 -9.00 -7.05
C ASN A 213 4.37 -8.56 -5.90
N ILE A 214 4.79 -9.51 -5.06
CA ILE A 214 5.70 -9.24 -3.93
C ILE A 214 7.14 -9.06 -4.36
N GLU A 215 7.55 -9.71 -5.44
CA GLU A 215 8.89 -9.55 -6.01
C GLU A 215 9.13 -8.10 -6.44
N ASP A 216 8.10 -7.46 -7.03
CA ASP A 216 8.14 -6.06 -7.44
C ASP A 216 8.15 -5.08 -6.25
N SER A 217 7.86 -5.55 -5.03
CA SER A 217 7.89 -4.74 -3.79
C SER A 217 9.22 -4.79 -3.05
N ILE A 218 10.16 -5.61 -3.52
CA ILE A 218 11.55 -5.54 -3.06
C ILE A 218 12.04 -4.15 -3.43
N ILE A 219 12.43 -3.36 -2.43
CA ILE A 219 13.07 -2.07 -2.67
C ILE A 219 14.34 -2.41 -3.42
N ALA A 220 14.33 -2.29 -4.74
CA ALA A 220 15.54 -2.32 -5.53
C ALA A 220 16.44 -1.27 -4.91
N THR A 221 17.65 -1.67 -4.49
CA THR A 221 18.61 -0.66 -4.05
C THR A 221 18.73 0.34 -5.20
N PRO A 222 18.44 1.64 -4.98
CA PRO A 222 18.38 2.60 -6.07
C PRO A 222 19.73 2.66 -6.76
N SER A 223 19.71 2.87 -8.07
CA SER A 223 20.93 3.11 -8.83
C SER A 223 21.70 4.30 -8.23
N PRO A 224 23.02 4.40 -8.47
CA PRO A 224 23.78 5.54 -7.98
C PRO A 224 23.18 6.90 -8.37
N GLU A 225 22.61 7.02 -9.58
CA GLU A 225 21.95 8.25 -10.04
C GLU A 225 20.66 8.52 -9.27
N GLU A 226 19.77 7.53 -9.11
CA GLU A 226 18.54 7.68 -8.32
C GLU A 226 18.84 8.02 -6.86
N MET A 227 19.88 7.42 -6.29
CA MET A 227 20.33 7.74 -4.94
C MET A 227 20.86 9.18 -4.85
N ALA A 228 21.57 9.66 -5.88
CA ALA A 228 22.04 11.04 -5.95
C ALA A 228 20.86 12.03 -6.00
N GLU A 229 19.83 11.75 -6.80
CA GLU A 229 18.61 12.55 -6.87
C GLU A 229 17.88 12.61 -5.52
N LEU A 230 17.73 11.47 -4.84
CA LEU A 230 17.09 11.41 -3.52
C LEU A 230 17.86 12.25 -2.49
N VAL A 231 19.19 12.16 -2.46
CA VAL A 231 20.02 12.96 -1.54
C VAL A 231 19.91 14.45 -1.87
N GLU A 232 19.89 14.82 -3.15
CA GLU A 232 19.72 16.20 -3.59
C GLU A 232 18.36 16.78 -3.15
N GLN A 233 17.27 16.03 -3.32
CA GLN A 233 15.94 16.42 -2.84
C GLN A 233 15.89 16.61 -1.32
N VAL A 234 16.59 15.76 -0.55
CA VAL A 234 16.72 15.90 0.91
C VAL A 234 17.44 17.19 1.28
N VAL A 235 18.52 17.51 0.56
CA VAL A 235 19.26 18.76 0.78
C VAL A 235 18.42 19.99 0.51
N GLU A 236 17.64 19.98 -0.58
CA GLU A 236 16.75 21.07 -0.95
C GLU A 236 15.65 21.27 0.11
N LEU A 237 14.94 20.21 0.46
CA LEU A 237 13.84 20.26 1.42
C LEU A 237 14.30 20.66 2.83
N MET A 238 15.40 20.07 3.31
CA MET A 238 15.97 20.47 4.61
C MET A 238 16.56 21.88 4.58
N GLY A 239 17.02 22.34 3.41
CA GLY A 239 17.49 23.71 3.19
C GLY A 239 16.36 24.73 3.27
N ASP A 240 15.21 24.43 2.66
CA ASP A 240 14.02 25.29 2.69
C ASP A 240 13.44 25.43 4.11
N MET A 241 13.59 24.38 4.94
CA MET A 241 13.16 24.37 6.34
C MET A 241 14.23 24.87 7.34
N ASP A 242 15.42 25.28 6.87
CA ASP A 242 16.58 25.68 7.70
C ASP A 242 17.00 24.61 8.73
N LEU A 243 16.74 23.33 8.41
CA LEU A 243 17.01 22.16 9.26
C LEU A 243 18.41 21.57 9.05
N ILE A 244 19.18 22.11 8.09
CA ILE A 244 20.52 21.62 7.74
C ILE A 244 21.57 22.72 7.87
N LYS A 245 22.69 22.39 8.53
CA LYS A 245 23.83 23.31 8.64
C LYS A 245 24.59 23.39 7.33
N SER A 246 25.23 24.53 7.07
CA SER A 246 26.04 24.75 5.85
C SER A 246 27.13 23.70 5.64
N GLU A 247 27.72 23.19 6.73
CA GLU A 247 28.75 22.13 6.69
C GLU A 247 28.19 20.77 6.25
N ASP A 248 26.97 20.42 6.69
CA ASP A 248 26.29 19.18 6.33
C ASP A 248 25.78 19.26 4.88
N ARG A 249 25.32 20.43 4.46
CA ARG A 249 24.87 20.69 3.07
C ARG A 249 25.98 20.47 2.06
N ILE A 250 27.19 20.96 2.33
CA ILE A 250 28.35 20.77 1.44
C ILE A 250 28.69 19.28 1.32
N ARG A 251 28.66 18.54 2.43
CA ARG A 251 28.95 17.10 2.45
C ARG A 251 27.92 16.27 1.68
N LEU A 252 26.63 16.62 1.77
CA LEU A 252 25.61 15.92 0.99
C LEU A 252 25.76 16.19 -0.50
N TYR A 253 26.10 17.41 -0.92
CA TYR A 253 26.42 17.66 -2.33
C TYR A 253 27.70 16.96 -2.80
N ASP A 254 28.71 16.81 -1.93
CA ASP A 254 29.88 15.99 -2.23
C ASP A 254 29.52 14.50 -2.39
N LEU A 255 28.61 13.97 -1.56
CA LEU A 255 28.07 12.62 -1.72
C LEU A 255 27.31 12.47 -3.03
N VAL A 256 26.44 13.42 -3.40
CA VAL A 256 25.75 13.46 -4.71
C VAL A 256 26.78 13.41 -5.85
N ALA A 257 27.85 14.20 -5.78
CA ALA A 257 28.88 14.22 -6.80
C ALA A 257 29.67 12.89 -6.89
N LYS A 258 29.85 12.18 -5.77
CA LYS A 258 30.50 10.85 -5.75
C LYS A 258 29.57 9.76 -6.26
N LEU A 259 28.28 9.82 -5.94
CA LEU A 259 27.27 8.89 -6.43
C LEU A 259 27.17 8.97 -7.96
N ARG A 260 27.10 10.18 -8.54
CA ARG A 260 27.10 10.42 -9.99
C ARG A 260 28.40 10.03 -10.71
N GLN A 261 29.46 9.64 -9.98
CA GLN A 261 30.71 9.12 -10.56
C GLN A 261 30.76 7.60 -10.59
N LEU A 262 29.83 6.92 -9.93
CA LEU A 262 29.71 5.47 -10.01
C LEU A 262 29.10 5.07 -11.37
N PRO A 263 29.39 3.87 -11.88
CA PRO A 263 28.77 3.37 -13.10
C PRO A 263 27.25 3.21 -12.93
N ASP A 264 26.48 3.67 -13.91
CA ASP A 264 25.02 3.55 -13.93
C ASP A 264 24.54 2.10 -14.13
N ASP A 265 25.41 1.22 -14.66
CA ASP A 265 25.13 -0.18 -14.96
C ASP A 265 25.57 -1.15 -13.84
N LEU A 266 25.76 -0.63 -12.62
CA LEU A 266 26.07 -1.49 -11.48
C LEU A 266 24.90 -2.47 -11.22
N PRO A 267 25.18 -3.78 -11.09
CA PRO A 267 24.14 -4.73 -10.69
C PRO A 267 23.68 -4.40 -9.26
N PRO A 268 22.40 -4.65 -8.93
CA PRO A 268 21.90 -4.48 -7.56
C PRO A 268 22.82 -5.17 -6.54
N PRO A 269 23.09 -4.59 -5.36
CA PRO A 269 23.95 -5.19 -4.35
C PRO A 269 23.52 -6.61 -3.95
N GLU A 270 22.23 -6.91 -4.04
CA GLU A 270 21.63 -8.22 -3.76
C GLU A 270 22.04 -9.30 -4.78
N GLU A 271 22.50 -8.90 -5.97
CA GLU A 271 23.02 -9.80 -7.01
C GLU A 271 24.52 -10.09 -6.86
N MET A 272 25.22 -9.43 -5.92
CA MET A 272 26.62 -9.68 -5.63
C MET A 272 26.80 -10.78 -4.57
N ASP A 273 27.87 -11.59 -4.71
CA ASP A 273 28.26 -12.61 -3.72
C ASP A 273 28.48 -12.01 -2.31
N ASP A 274 28.90 -10.74 -2.27
CA ASP A 274 29.03 -9.94 -1.05
C ASP A 274 28.49 -8.51 -1.30
N PRO A 275 27.27 -8.19 -0.81
CA PRO A 275 26.67 -6.87 -0.97
C PRO A 275 27.50 -5.75 -0.34
N SER A 276 28.34 -6.03 0.66
CA SER A 276 29.20 -5.03 1.29
C SER A 276 30.36 -4.60 0.38
N GLU A 277 30.68 -5.41 -0.63
CA GLU A 277 31.68 -5.11 -1.63
C GLU A 277 31.15 -4.21 -2.76
N HIS A 278 29.84 -3.97 -2.82
CA HIS A 278 29.21 -3.12 -3.83
C HIS A 278 29.75 -1.68 -3.76
N PRO A 279 30.19 -1.06 -4.88
CA PRO A 279 30.85 0.25 -4.87
C PRO A 279 30.04 1.37 -4.21
N MET A 280 28.72 1.38 -4.43
CA MET A 280 27.82 2.32 -3.75
C MET A 280 27.68 2.01 -2.26
N MET A 281 27.66 0.73 -1.85
CA MET A 281 27.59 0.38 -0.44
C MET A 281 28.87 0.77 0.30
N LYS A 282 30.03 0.58 -0.33
CA LYS A 282 31.31 1.08 0.19
C LYS A 282 31.32 2.59 0.32
N LEU A 283 30.84 3.31 -0.69
CA LEU A 283 30.74 4.76 -0.64
C LEU A 283 29.87 5.23 0.54
N MET A 284 28.73 4.58 0.76
CA MET A 284 27.82 4.88 1.87
C MET A 284 28.42 4.54 3.24
N MET A 285 29.19 3.44 3.33
CA MET A 285 29.94 3.08 4.54
C MET A 285 31.10 4.05 4.82
N ASP A 286 31.79 4.52 3.77
CA ASP A 286 32.91 5.45 3.85
C ASP A 286 32.48 6.86 4.27
N GLU A 287 31.28 7.31 3.86
CA GLU A 287 30.67 8.55 4.38
C GLU A 287 30.19 8.43 5.85
N GLY A 288 30.19 7.20 6.40
CA GLY A 288 30.16 6.93 7.83
C GLY A 288 28.83 7.21 8.56
N THR A 289 28.89 7.18 9.88
CA THR A 289 27.76 7.31 10.84
C THR A 289 26.95 8.60 10.71
N TRP A 290 27.46 9.59 9.99
CA TRP A 290 26.79 10.86 9.74
C TRP A 290 25.63 10.73 8.74
N PHE A 291 25.78 9.97 7.65
CA PHE A 291 24.70 9.75 6.68
C PHE A 291 23.55 8.95 7.31
N MET A 292 23.87 7.97 8.15
CA MET A 292 22.90 7.18 8.93
C MET A 292 21.97 8.05 9.81
N ARG A 293 22.39 9.28 10.18
CA ARG A 293 21.54 10.23 10.91
C ARG A 293 20.41 10.79 10.05
N PHE A 294 20.64 10.91 8.74
CA PHE A 294 19.67 11.41 7.77
C PHE A 294 18.87 10.28 7.13
N TRP A 295 19.33 9.03 7.21
CA TRP A 295 18.63 7.86 6.69
C TRP A 295 17.16 7.76 7.17
N PRO A 296 16.80 8.02 8.45
CA PRO A 296 15.40 8.06 8.85
C PRO A 296 14.58 9.17 8.16
N VAL A 297 15.20 10.32 7.84
CA VAL A 297 14.54 11.43 7.12
C VAL A 297 14.37 11.07 5.65
N VAL A 298 15.39 10.47 5.02
CA VAL A 298 15.30 9.93 3.65
C VAL A 298 14.18 8.89 3.58
N GLN A 299 14.13 7.95 4.52
CA GLN A 299 13.06 6.95 4.64
C GLN A 299 11.69 7.60 4.87
N LEU A 300 11.61 8.66 5.70
CA LEU A 300 10.37 9.38 5.95
C LEU A 300 9.88 10.10 4.69
N MET A 301 10.76 10.68 3.88
CA MET A 301 10.39 11.38 2.65
C MET A 301 10.03 10.42 1.51
N VAL A 302 10.67 9.26 1.45
CA VAL A 302 10.21 8.15 0.60
C VAL A 302 8.80 7.69 1.04
N LYS A 303 8.50 7.74 2.35
CA LYS A 303 7.19 7.41 2.92
C LYS A 303 6.16 8.55 2.88
N SER A 304 6.56 9.82 2.73
CA SER A 304 5.68 11.00 2.92
C SER A 304 4.72 11.27 1.77
N ARG A 305 4.67 10.39 0.75
CA ARG A 305 3.64 10.42 -0.30
C ARG A 305 2.31 9.77 0.12
N LEU A 306 2.17 9.32 1.38
CA LEU A 306 0.95 8.69 1.90
C LEU A 306 0.07 9.71 2.62
N GLN A 307 -1.17 9.86 2.16
CA GLN A 307 -2.19 10.64 2.88
C GLN A 307 -2.60 9.91 4.17
N SER A 308 -2.90 10.65 5.24
CA SER A 308 -3.39 10.11 6.53
C SER A 308 -4.48 11.00 7.14
N PRO A 309 -5.62 11.18 6.44
CA PRO A 309 -6.69 12.10 6.84
C PRO A 309 -7.34 11.77 8.19
N GLY A 310 -7.22 10.53 8.66
CA GLY A 310 -7.76 10.07 9.94
C GLY A 310 -6.80 10.15 11.13
N ALA A 311 -5.58 10.70 11.00
CA ALA A 311 -4.62 10.81 12.10
C ALA A 311 -5.15 11.70 13.26
N PRO A 312 -4.71 11.50 14.53
CA PRO A 312 -5.14 12.34 15.64
C PRO A 312 -4.51 13.73 15.58
N ASP A 313 -5.20 14.75 16.11
CA ASP A 313 -4.78 16.17 16.09
C ASP A 313 -3.43 16.48 16.79
N HIS A 314 -2.78 15.49 17.41
CA HIS A 314 -1.49 15.63 18.08
C HIS A 314 -0.32 14.97 17.31
N ASP A 315 -0.58 14.30 16.18
CA ASP A 315 0.45 13.80 15.27
C ASP A 315 0.85 14.88 14.24
N ASP A 316 1.13 16.10 14.71
CA ASP A 316 1.85 17.11 13.94
C ASP A 316 3.33 16.73 13.88
N PHE A 317 3.66 15.76 13.03
CA PHE A 317 4.89 15.89 12.27
C PHE A 317 4.59 16.88 11.15
N ASP A 318 4.89 18.17 11.40
CA ASP A 318 4.85 19.32 10.49
C ASP A 318 4.61 18.94 9.02
N SER A 319 3.35 18.79 8.64
CA SER A 319 2.95 18.84 7.23
C SER A 319 2.50 20.27 6.95
N ALA A 320 3.49 21.12 6.75
CA ALA A 320 3.27 22.48 6.27
C ALA A 320 2.76 22.40 4.82
N HIS A 321 1.46 22.22 4.65
CA HIS A 321 0.75 22.60 3.44
C HIS A 321 -0.20 23.73 3.78
N SER A 322 0.35 24.95 3.69
CA SER A 322 -0.47 26.15 3.52
C SER A 322 -1.15 26.08 2.15
N ASP A 323 -2.47 26.03 2.19
CA ASP A 323 -3.42 26.55 1.21
C ASP A 323 -2.84 27.05 -0.11
N PHE A 324 -3.12 26.30 -1.18
CA PHE A 324 -3.35 26.91 -2.49
C PHE A 324 -4.58 26.26 -3.15
N ILE A 325 -5.72 26.90 -2.95
CA ILE A 325 -6.82 26.91 -3.92
C ILE A 325 -6.99 28.39 -4.33
N PRO A 326 -7.15 28.73 -5.62
CA PRO A 326 -7.24 30.11 -6.10
C PRO A 326 -8.31 30.98 -5.43
#